data_AF-M3ACX6-F1
#
_entry.id   AF-M3ACX6-F1
#
_cell.length_a   1.000
_cell.length_b   1.000
_cell.length_c   1.000
_cell.angle_alpha   90.00
_cell.angle_beta   90.00
_cell.angle_gamma   90.00
#
_symmetry.space_group_name_H-M   'P 1'
#
loop_
_entity.id
_entity.type
_entity.pdbx_description
1 polymer ?
#
loop_
_entity_poly.entity_id
_entity_poly.type
_entity_poly.pdbx_seq_one_letter_code
_entity_poly.pdbx_strand_id
1 'polypeptide(L)'
;MPTPKVKFPETAARGEIIEIKTLIDHDMESGQRKDMNGVLLPRRIINRFTCALNGKVVFTAELHPGISANPGLTFYITASESGPLDFTWEDDDGSRYTLSRPLTVK
;
A
#
# COMPACT_ATOMS: atom_id res chain seq x y z
N MET A 1 2.49 -12.21 10.46
CA MET A 1 3.05 -11.68 9.20
C MET A 1 2.05 -10.68 8.66
N PRO A 2 2.47 -9.45 8.30
CA PRO A 2 1.59 -8.46 7.68
C PRO A 2 0.83 -9.07 6.50
N THR A 3 -0.49 -8.93 6.50
CA THR A 3 -1.36 -9.48 5.45
C THR A 3 -2.01 -8.34 4.68
N PRO A 4 -1.57 -8.05 3.45
CA PRO A 4 -2.18 -7.01 2.62
C PRO A 4 -3.58 -7.40 2.14
N LYS A 5 -4.45 -6.40 2.04
CA LYS A 5 -5.80 -6.48 1.48
C LYS A 5 -5.96 -5.36 0.47
N VAL A 6 -6.54 -5.67 -0.69
CA VAL A 6 -6.86 -4.69 -1.73
C VAL A 6 -8.30 -4.91 -2.19
N LYS A 7 -8.99 -3.81 -2.50
CA LYS A 7 -10.35 -3.82 -3.05
C LYS A 7 -10.44 -2.78 -4.16
N PHE A 8 -10.89 -3.24 -5.33
CA PHE A 8 -11.16 -2.42 -6.50
C PHE A 8 -12.10 -3.20 -7.45
N PRO A 9 -12.76 -2.55 -8.43
CA PRO A 9 -13.48 -3.25 -9.48
C PRO A 9 -12.50 -4.03 -10.38
N GLU A 10 -12.57 -5.37 -10.39
CA GLU A 10 -11.69 -6.20 -11.23
C GLU A 10 -12.00 -6.08 -12.73
N THR A 11 -13.10 -5.43 -13.10
CA THR A 11 -13.47 -5.11 -14.47
C THR A 11 -13.88 -3.65 -14.59
N ALA A 12 -13.37 -2.96 -15.62
CA ALA A 12 -13.65 -1.55 -15.90
C ALA A 12 -13.71 -1.30 -17.41
N ALA A 13 -14.33 -0.21 -17.85
CA ALA A 13 -14.27 0.24 -19.24
C ALA A 13 -12.92 0.94 -19.51
N ARG A 14 -12.44 0.91 -20.76
CA ARG A 14 -11.24 1.65 -21.14
C ARG A 14 -11.40 3.14 -20.84
N GLY A 15 -10.46 3.67 -20.05
CA GLY A 15 -10.44 5.08 -19.64
C GLY A 15 -11.28 5.39 -18.39
N GLU A 16 -11.97 4.41 -17.81
CA GLU A 16 -12.70 4.58 -16.56
C GLU A 16 -11.74 4.88 -15.40
N ILE A 17 -12.15 5.79 -14.51
CA ILE A 17 -11.43 6.07 -13.26
C ILE A 17 -11.96 5.12 -12.19
N ILE A 18 -11.10 4.23 -11.70
CA ILE A 18 -11.46 3.25 -10.67
C ILE A 18 -10.85 3.61 -9.33
N GLU A 19 -11.62 3.39 -8.26
CA GLU A 19 -11.18 3.53 -6.87
C GLU A 19 -10.44 2.28 -6.42
N ILE A 20 -9.24 2.47 -5.87
CA ILE A 20 -8.45 1.41 -5.23
C ILE A 20 -8.37 1.71 -3.74
N LYS A 21 -8.73 0.70 -2.94
CA LYS A 21 -8.57 0.71 -1.48
C LYS A 21 -7.58 -0.35 -1.07
N THR A 22 -6.66 0.02 -0.21
CA THR A 22 -5.68 -0.90 0.34
C THR A 22 -5.64 -0.84 1.85
N LEU A 23 -5.26 -1.94 2.49
CA LEU A 23 -5.02 -2.06 3.92
C LEU A 23 -3.94 -3.11 4.16
N ILE A 24 -3.01 -2.87 5.06
CA ILE A 24 -2.04 -3.89 5.50
C ILE A 24 -1.97 -3.91 7.03
N ASP A 25 -1.90 -5.10 7.62
CA ASP A 25 -1.75 -5.28 9.07
C ASP A 25 -0.31 -4.94 9.50
N HIS A 26 -0.13 -3.79 10.18
CA HIS A 26 1.18 -3.26 10.58
C HIS A 26 1.04 -2.29 11.77
N ASP A 27 1.94 -2.34 12.74
CA ASP A 27 1.85 -1.53 13.99
C ASP A 27 2.14 -0.03 13.76
N MET A 28 2.95 0.29 12.76
CA MET A 28 3.39 1.65 12.42
C MET A 28 4.03 2.34 13.63
N GLU A 29 5.02 1.68 14.26
CA GLU A 29 5.77 2.26 15.37
C GLU A 29 6.44 3.58 14.95
N SER A 30 5.86 4.69 15.43
CA SER A 30 6.24 6.05 15.04
C SER A 30 7.63 6.47 15.51
N GLY A 31 8.15 5.78 16.53
CA GLY A 31 9.37 6.16 17.23
C GLY A 31 9.18 7.19 18.34
N GLN A 32 7.92 7.58 18.64
CA GLN A 32 7.58 8.53 19.71
C GLN A 32 7.13 7.83 21.00
N ARG A 33 6.77 6.54 20.92
CA ARG A 33 6.33 5.76 22.07
C ARG A 33 7.54 5.39 22.94
N LYS A 34 7.36 5.44 24.26
CA LYS A 34 8.37 5.03 25.23
C LYS A 34 8.04 3.64 25.80
N ASP A 35 9.08 2.89 26.15
CA ASP A 35 8.97 1.65 26.92
C ASP A 35 8.76 1.93 28.43
N MET A 36 8.72 0.87 29.24
CA MET A 36 8.56 0.97 30.69
C MET A 36 9.75 1.66 31.39
N ASN A 37 10.91 1.71 30.74
CA ASN A 37 12.12 2.37 31.25
C ASN A 37 12.21 3.83 30.77
N GLY A 38 11.23 4.32 30.01
CA GLY A 38 11.21 5.67 29.44
C GLY A 38 12.05 5.85 28.17
N VAL A 39 12.58 4.77 27.61
CA VAL A 39 13.39 4.78 26.38
C VAL A 39 12.47 4.81 25.16
N LEU A 40 12.79 5.67 24.18
CA LEU A 40 12.03 5.71 22.92
C LEU A 40 12.21 4.40 22.15
N LEU A 41 11.10 3.87 21.66
CA LEU A 41 11.12 2.73 20.76
C LEU A 41 11.66 3.17 19.39
N PRO A 42 12.50 2.38 18.72
CA PRO A 42 12.93 2.68 17.37
C PRO A 42 11.72 2.74 16.44
N ARG A 43 11.73 3.71 15.53
CA ARG A 43 10.72 3.79 14.46
C ARG A 43 10.78 2.52 13.62
N ARG A 44 9.60 1.99 13.30
CA ARG A 44 9.39 0.98 12.27
C ARG A 44 8.03 1.19 11.63
N ILE A 45 8.04 1.67 10.39
CA ILE A 45 6.82 1.88 9.62
C ILE A 45 6.95 1.28 8.23
N ILE A 46 5.80 1.01 7.59
CA ILE A 46 5.75 0.99 6.14
C ILE A 46 6.10 2.41 5.66
N ASN A 47 7.19 2.55 4.91
CA ASN A 47 7.74 3.84 4.48
C ASN A 47 7.43 4.17 3.01
N ARG A 48 7.09 3.17 2.21
CA ARG A 48 6.72 3.35 0.80
C ARG A 48 5.64 2.36 0.38
N PHE A 49 4.72 2.85 -0.43
CA PHE A 49 3.74 2.06 -1.14
C PHE A 49 3.81 2.35 -2.64
N THR A 50 3.73 1.30 -3.45
CA THR A 50 3.71 1.40 -4.92
C THR A 50 2.60 0.52 -5.50
N CYS A 51 1.87 1.07 -6.48
CA CYS A 51 0.96 0.32 -7.33
C CYS A 51 1.42 0.44 -8.79
N ALA A 52 1.53 -0.69 -9.48
CA ALA A 52 1.94 -0.76 -10.88
C ALA A 52 0.94 -1.57 -11.71
N LEU A 53 0.63 -1.11 -12.92
CA LEU A 53 -0.15 -1.83 -13.93
C LEU A 53 0.80 -2.29 -15.03
N ASN A 54 0.84 -3.60 -15.32
CA ASN A 54 1.79 -4.16 -16.29
C ASN A 54 3.26 -3.76 -16.02
N GLY A 55 3.65 -3.67 -14.74
CA GLY A 55 4.98 -3.23 -14.32
C GLY A 55 5.25 -1.72 -14.43
N LYS A 56 4.32 -0.93 -14.99
CA LYS A 56 4.41 0.53 -15.00
C LYS A 56 3.78 1.11 -13.74
N VAL A 57 4.55 1.88 -12.97
CA VAL A 57 4.04 2.57 -11.77
C VAL A 57 2.93 3.53 -12.15
N VAL A 58 1.75 3.34 -11.55
CA VAL A 58 0.57 4.19 -11.72
C VAL A 58 0.26 5.02 -10.47
N PHE A 59 0.76 4.59 -9.31
CA PHE A 59 0.64 5.34 -8.06
C PHE A 59 1.81 5.01 -7.12
N THR A 60 2.30 6.03 -6.40
CA THR A 60 3.26 5.86 -5.31
C THR A 60 2.91 6.78 -4.16
N ALA A 61 3.20 6.33 -2.95
CA ALA A 61 3.10 7.13 -1.74
C ALA A 61 4.32 6.89 -0.86
N GLU A 62 4.86 7.98 -0.31
CA GLU A 62 5.83 7.94 0.78
C GLU A 62 5.08 8.14 2.09
N LEU A 63 5.29 7.23 3.02
CA LEU A 63 4.58 7.18 4.28
C LEU A 63 5.53 7.63 5.40
N HIS A 64 4.98 8.38 6.34
CA HIS A 64 5.72 8.94 7.47
C HIS A 64 5.04 8.56 8.80
N PRO A 65 5.71 8.75 9.95
CA PRO A 65 5.21 8.33 11.26
C PRO A 65 3.85 8.89 11.70
N GLY A 66 3.29 9.87 10.98
CA GLY A 66 1.94 10.37 11.21
C GLY A 66 0.81 9.47 10.68
N ILE A 67 1.15 8.40 9.94
CA ILE A 67 0.16 7.43 9.46
C ILE A 67 -0.19 6.43 10.57
N SER A 68 -1.48 6.21 10.77
CA SER A 68 -2.02 5.27 11.76
C SER A 68 -1.56 3.83 11.53
N ALA A 69 -1.56 3.04 12.62
CA ALA A 69 -1.49 1.58 12.55
C ALA A 69 -2.53 1.01 11.58
N ASN A 70 -2.19 -0.11 10.96
CA ASN A 70 -2.92 -0.72 9.85
C ASN A 70 -3.11 0.26 8.68
N PRO A 71 -2.02 0.72 8.04
CA PRO A 71 -2.09 1.82 7.10
C PRO A 71 -3.00 1.47 5.92
N GLY A 72 -4.01 2.32 5.72
CA GLY A 72 -4.95 2.24 4.62
C GLY A 72 -4.77 3.40 3.64
N LEU A 73 -4.74 3.10 2.34
CA LEU A 73 -4.67 4.11 1.28
C LEU A 73 -5.88 3.97 0.38
N THR A 74 -6.47 5.10 0.00
CA THR A 74 -7.50 5.16 -1.04
C THR A 74 -7.02 6.13 -2.11
N PHE A 75 -6.98 5.67 -3.35
CA PHE A 75 -6.54 6.45 -4.49
C PHE A 75 -7.28 5.99 -5.74
N TYR A 76 -7.10 6.72 -6.84
CA TYR A 76 -7.75 6.43 -8.11
C TYR A 76 -6.70 6.19 -9.18
N ILE A 77 -6.99 5.28 -10.10
CA ILE A 77 -6.22 5.09 -11.32
C ILE A 77 -7.15 5.09 -12.53
N THR A 78 -6.61 5.38 -13.71
CA THR A 78 -7.32 5.21 -14.98
C THR A 78 -7.09 3.80 -15.51
N ALA A 79 -8.16 3.06 -15.79
CA ALA A 79 -8.12 1.74 -16.39
C ALA A 79 -7.74 1.83 -17.88
N SER A 80 -6.44 1.93 -18.18
CA SER A 80 -5.94 2.10 -19.54
C SER A 80 -5.93 0.81 -20.35
N GLU A 81 -5.60 -0.31 -19.70
CA GLU A 81 -5.45 -1.63 -20.33
C GLU A 81 -5.62 -2.76 -19.30
N SER A 82 -5.90 -3.97 -19.79
CA SER A 82 -5.93 -5.17 -18.95
C SER A 82 -4.51 -5.56 -18.52
N GLY A 83 -4.38 -6.11 -17.32
CA GLY A 83 -3.09 -6.56 -16.80
C GLY A 83 -3.09 -6.82 -15.30
N PRO A 84 -1.99 -7.36 -14.75
CA PRO A 84 -1.78 -7.40 -13.30
C PRO A 84 -1.65 -5.97 -12.75
N LEU A 85 -2.38 -5.72 -11.67
CA LEU A 85 -2.11 -4.65 -10.72
C LEU A 85 -1.27 -5.22 -9.59
N ASP A 86 -0.01 -4.79 -9.53
CA ASP A 86 0.97 -5.18 -8.53
C ASP A 86 1.05 -4.11 -7.44
N PHE A 87 0.86 -4.53 -6.19
CA PHE A 87 0.91 -3.68 -5.01
C PHE A 87 2.11 -4.08 -4.16
N THR A 88 2.92 -3.10 -3.77
CA THR A 88 4.11 -3.31 -2.93
C THR A 88 4.10 -2.36 -1.74
N TRP A 89 4.31 -2.90 -0.54
CA TRP A 89 4.58 -2.16 0.69
C TRP A 89 6.01 -2.45 1.13
N GLU A 90 6.77 -1.41 1.42
CA GLU A 90 8.16 -1.49 1.87
C GLU A 90 8.25 -0.99 3.31
N ASP A 91 8.92 -1.78 4.16
CA ASP A 91 9.08 -1.52 5.59
C ASP A 91 10.47 -0.94 5.89
N ASP A 92 10.58 -0.20 6.99
CA ASP A 92 11.86 0.29 7.52
C ASP A 92 12.81 -0.87 7.88
N ASP A 93 12.29 -2.06 8.20
CA ASP A 93 13.12 -3.25 8.47
C ASP A 93 13.67 -3.94 7.21
N GLY A 94 13.35 -3.41 6.02
CA GLY A 94 13.76 -3.95 4.72
C GLY A 94 12.81 -5.02 4.16
N SER A 95 11.78 -5.43 4.91
CA SER A 95 10.75 -6.32 4.41
C SER A 95 9.97 -5.70 3.27
N ARG A 96 9.51 -6.56 2.35
CA ARG A 96 8.63 -6.19 1.25
C ARG A 96 7.42 -7.11 1.24
N TYR A 97 6.24 -6.52 1.23
CA TYR A 97 4.98 -7.22 1.14
C TYR A 97 4.37 -6.94 -0.23
N THR A 98 3.96 -7.98 -0.94
CA THR A 98 3.44 -7.86 -2.30
C THR A 98 2.10 -8.54 -2.46
N LEU A 99 1.23 -7.96 -3.29
CA LEU A 99 -0.02 -8.58 -3.72
C LEU A 99 -0.25 -8.24 -5.20
N SER A 100 -0.65 -9.22 -6.00
CA SER A 100 -0.99 -9.02 -7.41
C SER A 100 -2.43 -9.44 -7.66
N ARG A 101 -3.19 -8.64 -8.41
CA ARG A 101 -4.58 -8.93 -8.79
C ARG A 101 -4.84 -8.50 -10.23
N PRO A 102 -5.62 -9.26 -11.02
CA PRO A 102 -5.91 -8.90 -12.40
C PRO A 102 -6.90 -7.71 -12.45
N LEU A 103 -6.65 -6.79 -13.38
CA LEU A 103 -7.61 -5.81 -13.87
C LEU A 103 -7.99 -6.18 -15.31
N THR A 104 -9.29 -6.29 -15.57
CA THR A 104 -9.83 -6.51 -16.91
C THR A 104 -10.43 -5.22 -17.46
N VAL A 105 -9.92 -4.75 -18.60
CA VAL A 105 -10.45 -3.58 -19.29
C VAL A 105 -11.26 -4.01 -20.50
N LYS A 106 -12.52 -3.56 -20.57
CA LYS A 106 -13.46 -3.80 -21.67
C LYS A 106 -13.46 -2.64 -22.67
#